data_AF-A0AAX2ZEH3-F1
#
_entry.id   AF-A0AAX2ZEH3-F1
#
_cell.length_a   1.000
_cell.length_b   1.000
_cell.length_c   1.000
_cell.angle_alpha   90.00
_cell.angle_beta   90.00
_cell.angle_gamma   90.00
#
_symmetry.space_group_name_H-M   'P 1'
#
loop_
_entity.id
_entity.type
_entity.pdbx_description
1 polymer ?
#
loop_
_entity_poly.entity_id
_entity_poly.type
_entity_poly.pdbx_seq_one_letter_code
_entity_poly.pdbx_strand_id
1 'polypeptide(L)'
;MIFKIGVVVAILLIIFVSYIFYNNNKGKHNKTTSKKSSDSYYKDDLDSFSILSKDSFKDKNIKEFLVNEDIILVEDKCFLNCSHLASIKVEEGNSNYCSKLGVLFSSDMNTIICYPPSKQTSTYFIPQDVQNINTHAFFNNKFIKYVIVPTSVEYIGENSFVNCKNLNQIVIPEDVTNIHPRAFNLCPKLTIRCYKNSFAEDYCKKYYIPCEHLSS
;
A
#
# COMPACT_ATOMS: atom_id res chain seq x y z
N MET A 1 18.81 1.71 -30.33
CA MET A 1 19.23 2.06 -28.96
C MET A 1 19.41 3.58 -28.76
N ILE A 2 18.59 4.42 -29.43
CA ILE A 2 18.73 5.89 -29.41
C ILE A 2 17.49 6.58 -28.78
N PHE A 3 16.32 5.92 -28.82
CA PHE A 3 15.08 6.47 -28.24
C PHE A 3 15.01 6.51 -26.70
N LYS A 4 15.75 5.65 -25.98
CA LYS A 4 15.72 5.64 -24.50
C LYS A 4 16.50 6.80 -23.86
N ILE A 5 17.51 7.33 -24.54
CA ILE A 5 18.34 8.44 -24.02
C ILE A 5 17.55 9.77 -24.08
N GLY A 6 16.73 9.97 -25.13
CA GLY A 6 15.92 11.19 -25.28
C GLY A 6 14.90 11.38 -24.16
N VAL A 7 14.25 10.30 -23.71
CA VAL A 7 13.23 10.36 -22.64
C VAL A 7 13.86 10.62 -21.28
N VAL A 8 15.00 9.97 -20.97
CA VAL A 8 15.73 10.22 -19.71
C VAL A 8 16.29 11.64 -19.65
N VAL A 9 16.79 12.16 -20.79
CA VAL A 9 17.26 13.55 -20.88
C VAL A 9 16.11 14.53 -20.75
N ALA A 10 14.93 14.24 -21.31
CA ALA A 10 13.73 15.07 -21.14
C ALA A 10 13.23 15.09 -19.68
N ILE A 11 13.20 13.94 -19.00
CA ILE A 11 12.80 13.85 -17.58
C ILE A 11 13.80 14.59 -16.68
N LEU A 12 15.11 14.43 -16.92
CA LEU A 12 16.14 15.16 -16.17
C LEU A 12 16.10 16.67 -16.44
N LEU A 13 15.78 17.10 -17.67
CA LEU A 13 15.56 18.51 -18.01
C LEU A 13 14.32 19.08 -17.30
N ILE A 14 13.23 18.31 -17.20
CA ILE A 14 12.04 18.72 -16.46
C ILE A 14 12.38 18.87 -14.96
N ILE A 15 13.06 17.89 -14.35
CA ILE A 15 13.48 17.97 -12.94
C ILE A 15 14.40 19.17 -12.70
N PHE A 16 15.34 19.43 -13.62
CA PHE A 16 16.28 20.54 -13.51
C PHE A 16 15.60 21.91 -13.67
N VAL A 17 14.67 22.05 -14.62
CA VAL A 17 13.87 23.29 -14.79
C VAL A 17 12.99 23.54 -13.57
N SER A 18 12.37 22.49 -13.01
CA SER A 18 11.60 22.58 -11.76
C SER A 18 12.48 22.97 -10.55
N TYR A 19 13.72 22.46 -10.47
CA TYR A 19 14.67 22.83 -9.43
C TYR A 19 15.15 24.29 -9.52
N ILE A 20 15.35 24.81 -10.74
CA ILE A 20 15.68 26.23 -10.97
C ILE A 20 14.49 27.11 -10.59
N PHE A 21 13.27 26.73 -10.96
CA PHE A 21 12.05 27.46 -10.59
C PHE A 21 11.82 27.46 -9.07
N TYR A 22 12.11 26.34 -8.40
CA TYR A 22 12.08 26.20 -6.95
C TYR A 22 13.02 27.18 -6.24
N ASN A 23 14.27 27.32 -6.70
CA ASN A 23 15.24 28.21 -6.07
C ASN A 23 14.95 29.70 -6.31
N ASN A 24 14.39 30.04 -7.48
CA ASN A 24 14.08 31.43 -7.85
C ASN A 24 12.88 32.03 -7.08
N ASN A 25 12.00 31.19 -6.52
CA ASN A 25 10.79 31.64 -5.81
C ASN A 25 10.90 31.67 -4.28
N LYS A 26 12.05 31.27 -3.70
CA LYS A 26 12.29 31.23 -2.25
C LYS A 26 12.35 32.62 -1.56
N GLY A 27 12.24 33.72 -2.32
CA GLY A 27 12.48 35.09 -1.85
C GLY A 27 11.27 36.01 -1.66
N LYS A 28 10.02 35.58 -1.90
CA LYS A 28 8.85 36.49 -1.84
C LYS A 28 7.63 35.85 -1.18
N HIS A 29 7.51 36.03 0.15
CA HIS A 29 6.37 36.69 0.81
C HIS A 29 6.32 36.33 2.31
N ASN A 30 6.29 37.38 3.13
CA ASN A 30 6.18 37.35 4.57
C ASN A 30 4.77 37.84 4.99
N LYS A 31 4.22 37.18 6.02
CA LYS A 31 3.22 37.62 7.03
C LYS A 31 1.77 37.91 6.59
N THR A 32 0.83 37.12 7.11
CA THR A 32 -0.05 37.48 8.27
C THR A 32 -0.73 36.24 8.87
N THR A 33 -1.07 36.36 10.16
CA THR A 33 -1.44 35.39 11.22
C THR A 33 -2.83 34.74 11.08
N SER A 34 -3.08 33.46 11.44
CA SER A 34 -3.27 32.95 12.82
C SER A 34 -3.47 31.41 12.89
N LYS A 35 -3.19 30.82 14.07
CA LYS A 35 -3.01 29.39 14.43
C LYS A 35 -4.19 28.42 14.18
N LYS A 36 -3.88 27.22 13.65
CA LYS A 36 -4.26 25.88 14.20
C LYS A 36 -3.35 24.78 13.60
N SER A 37 -3.20 23.69 14.34
CA SER A 37 -2.04 22.80 14.46
C SER A 37 -1.89 21.69 13.39
N SER A 38 -0.64 21.59 12.91
CA SER A 38 0.14 20.40 12.42
C SER A 38 -0.56 19.36 11.55
N ASP A 39 -0.62 19.63 10.26
CA ASP A 39 0.06 18.89 9.18
C ASP A 39 -0.61 19.26 7.85
N SER A 40 -0.27 20.44 7.33
CA SER A 40 -0.71 20.87 6.00
C SER A 40 0.44 21.60 5.32
N TYR A 41 1.24 20.86 4.55
CA TYR A 41 2.15 21.48 3.59
C TYR A 41 2.07 20.73 2.26
N TYR A 42 1.56 21.48 1.27
CA TYR A 42 1.54 21.26 -0.18
C TYR A 42 0.53 20.27 -0.74
N LYS A 43 -0.64 20.80 -1.13
CA LYS A 43 -1.59 20.09 -2.01
C LYS A 43 -2.34 21.00 -2.97
N ASP A 44 -1.70 22.06 -3.44
CA ASP A 44 -2.25 22.94 -4.47
C ASP A 44 -1.33 22.83 -5.70
N ASP A 45 -1.89 22.35 -6.82
CA ASP A 45 -1.33 22.33 -8.19
C ASP A 45 -0.57 21.09 -8.71
N LEU A 46 -0.80 19.89 -8.15
CA LEU A 46 -0.69 18.64 -8.94
C LEU A 46 -2.09 18.24 -9.36
N ASP A 47 -2.35 18.14 -10.67
CA ASP A 47 -3.67 17.83 -11.20
C ASP A 47 -4.27 16.63 -10.45
N SER A 48 -5.46 16.83 -9.87
CA SER A 48 -6.21 15.91 -9.01
C SER A 48 -6.42 14.50 -9.61
N PHE A 49 -6.11 14.32 -10.90
CA PHE A 49 -6.21 13.06 -11.63
C PHE A 49 -4.92 12.21 -11.61
N SER A 50 -3.73 12.82 -11.43
CA SER A 50 -2.45 12.09 -11.36
C SER A 50 -2.19 11.50 -9.96
N ILE A 51 -2.91 11.99 -8.95
CA ILE A 51 -2.82 11.52 -7.57
C ILE A 51 -4.15 10.88 -7.17
N LEU A 52 -4.11 9.61 -6.82
CA LEU A 52 -5.25 8.93 -6.22
C LEU A 52 -5.17 9.08 -4.69
N SER A 53 -6.14 9.78 -4.13
CA SER A 53 -6.31 10.03 -2.70
C SER A 53 -7.59 9.40 -2.16
N LYS A 54 -7.81 9.49 -0.85
CA LYS A 54 -9.06 9.03 -0.20
C LYS A 54 -10.35 9.62 -0.82
N ASP A 55 -10.24 10.78 -1.48
CA ASP A 55 -11.36 11.54 -2.04
C ASP A 55 -11.54 11.30 -3.55
N SER A 56 -10.62 10.56 -4.20
CA SER A 56 -10.66 10.29 -5.64
C SER A 56 -11.82 9.37 -6.06
N PHE A 57 -12.34 8.55 -5.14
CA PHE A 57 -13.40 7.58 -5.43
C PHE A 57 -14.73 7.98 -4.79
N LYS A 58 -15.55 8.71 -5.56
CA LYS A 58 -16.93 9.06 -5.17
C LYS A 58 -17.91 7.90 -5.36
N ASP A 59 -17.71 7.08 -6.40
CA ASP A 59 -18.52 5.88 -6.64
C ASP A 59 -18.06 4.72 -5.76
N LYS A 60 -18.91 4.32 -4.82
CA LYS A 60 -18.67 3.22 -3.88
C LYS A 60 -18.94 1.83 -4.49
N ASN A 61 -19.45 1.79 -5.71
CA ASN A 61 -19.82 0.56 -6.43
C ASN A 61 -18.81 0.15 -7.50
N ILE A 62 -17.68 0.86 -7.62
CA ILE A 62 -16.61 0.47 -8.53
C ILE A 62 -16.16 -0.98 -8.27
N LYS A 63 -16.17 -1.79 -9.32
CA LYS A 63 -15.79 -3.22 -9.27
C LYS A 63 -14.39 -3.45 -9.81
N GLU A 64 -13.97 -2.63 -10.77
CA GLU A 64 -12.65 -2.65 -11.35
C GLU A 64 -12.18 -1.23 -11.58
N PHE A 65 -10.90 -0.97 -11.32
CA PHE A 65 -10.25 0.30 -11.58
C PHE A 65 -9.02 0.10 -12.45
N LEU A 66 -8.78 0.99 -13.41
CA LEU A 66 -7.58 1.03 -14.24
C LEU A 66 -6.69 2.18 -13.79
N VAL A 67 -5.49 1.85 -13.33
CA VAL A 67 -4.40 2.82 -13.14
C VAL A 67 -3.78 3.07 -14.52
N ASN A 68 -4.06 4.23 -15.12
CA ASN A 68 -3.49 4.63 -16.40
C ASN A 68 -2.06 5.16 -16.26
N GLU A 69 -1.41 5.51 -17.37
CA GLU A 69 -0.04 6.04 -17.38
C GLU A 69 0.16 7.37 -16.61
N ASP A 70 -0.88 8.19 -16.49
CA ASP A 70 -0.83 9.52 -15.85
C ASP A 70 -0.84 9.48 -14.32
N ILE A 71 -1.19 8.34 -13.72
CA ILE A 71 -1.21 8.18 -12.26
C ILE A 71 0.20 7.96 -11.74
N ILE A 72 0.70 8.97 -11.04
CA ILE A 72 2.05 9.00 -10.46
C ILE A 72 2.06 8.62 -8.97
N LEU A 73 0.94 8.80 -8.27
CA LEU A 73 0.86 8.56 -6.84
C LEU A 73 -0.49 7.95 -6.43
N VAL A 74 -0.44 6.87 -5.66
CA VAL A 74 -1.58 6.30 -4.93
C VAL A 74 -1.30 6.49 -3.45
N GLU A 75 -2.00 7.43 -2.84
CA GLU A 75 -1.89 7.70 -1.41
C GLU A 75 -2.53 6.60 -0.57
N ASP A 76 -2.09 6.51 0.68
CA ASP A 76 -2.73 5.69 1.69
C ASP A 76 -4.24 6.00 1.76
N LYS A 77 -5.02 4.95 2.03
CA LYS A 77 -6.48 5.01 2.20
C LYS A 77 -7.28 5.36 0.93
N CYS A 78 -6.62 5.48 -0.22
CA CYS A 78 -7.28 5.81 -1.47
C CYS A 78 -8.51 4.91 -1.77
N PHE A 79 -8.39 3.61 -1.50
CA PHE A 79 -9.45 2.63 -1.80
C PHE A 79 -10.39 2.29 -0.62
N LEU A 80 -10.34 2.98 0.54
CA LEU A 80 -11.15 2.57 1.71
C LEU A 80 -12.66 2.53 1.46
N ASN A 81 -13.15 3.42 0.59
CA ASN A 81 -14.58 3.52 0.26
C ASN A 81 -15.00 2.58 -0.90
N CYS A 82 -14.05 1.92 -1.56
CA CYS A 82 -14.26 1.10 -2.74
C CYS A 82 -14.64 -0.34 -2.36
N SER A 83 -15.67 -0.53 -1.55
CA SER A 83 -15.98 -1.82 -0.92
C SER A 83 -16.35 -2.95 -1.90
N HIS A 84 -16.73 -2.62 -3.14
CA HIS A 84 -17.04 -3.57 -4.21
C HIS A 84 -15.88 -3.83 -5.17
N LEU A 85 -14.74 -3.18 -4.97
CA LEU A 85 -13.58 -3.30 -5.85
C LEU A 85 -13.01 -4.71 -5.74
N ALA A 86 -13.01 -5.43 -6.86
CA ALA A 86 -12.59 -6.81 -6.99
C ALA A 86 -11.27 -6.94 -7.77
N SER A 87 -10.91 -5.92 -8.56
CA SER A 87 -9.75 -5.93 -9.45
C SER A 87 -9.19 -4.52 -9.62
N ILE A 88 -7.87 -4.39 -9.61
CA ILE A 88 -7.17 -3.18 -10.06
C ILE A 88 -6.26 -3.60 -11.20
N LYS A 89 -6.42 -2.98 -12.37
CA LYS A 89 -5.53 -3.13 -13.52
C LYS A 89 -4.55 -1.97 -13.57
N VAL A 90 -3.40 -2.20 -14.18
CA VAL A 90 -2.43 -1.16 -14.48
C VAL A 90 -2.17 -1.21 -15.98
N GLU A 91 -2.23 -0.06 -16.63
CA GLU A 91 -2.00 0.11 -18.05
C GLU A 91 -0.52 -0.12 -18.40
N GLU A 92 -0.27 -0.68 -19.59
CA GLU A 92 1.07 -0.82 -20.13
C GLU A 92 1.67 0.57 -20.35
N GLY A 93 2.74 0.90 -19.61
CA GLY A 93 3.36 2.23 -19.66
C GLY A 93 3.45 2.92 -18.30
N ASN A 94 2.61 2.54 -17.31
CA ASN A 94 2.75 3.08 -15.96
C ASN A 94 4.08 2.62 -15.34
N SER A 95 4.93 3.57 -14.96
CA SER A 95 6.28 3.32 -14.44
C SER A 95 6.36 3.18 -12.92
N ASN A 96 5.29 3.52 -12.19
CA ASN A 96 5.26 3.55 -10.73
C ASN A 96 4.56 2.33 -10.13
N TYR A 97 3.65 1.72 -10.88
CA TYR A 97 2.78 0.64 -10.41
C TYR A 97 2.76 -0.54 -11.37
N CYS A 98 2.35 -1.69 -10.85
CA CYS A 98 1.96 -2.83 -11.67
C CYS A 98 0.81 -3.59 -11.01
N SER A 99 0.12 -4.42 -11.81
CA SER A 99 -0.93 -5.30 -11.30
C SER A 99 -0.60 -6.75 -11.56
N LYS A 100 -0.79 -7.60 -10.54
CA LYS A 100 -0.69 -9.05 -10.67
C LYS A 100 -1.96 -9.69 -10.14
N LEU A 101 -2.68 -10.39 -11.03
CA LEU A 101 -3.96 -11.03 -10.72
C LEU A 101 -4.99 -10.05 -10.09
N GLY A 102 -4.99 -8.79 -10.52
CA GLY A 102 -5.89 -7.75 -10.03
C GLY A 102 -5.51 -7.12 -8.68
N VAL A 103 -4.33 -7.44 -8.13
CA VAL A 103 -3.76 -6.82 -6.92
C VAL A 103 -2.76 -5.75 -7.36
N LEU A 104 -2.82 -4.57 -6.72
CA LEU A 104 -1.96 -3.43 -7.03
C LEU A 104 -0.66 -3.49 -6.22
N PHE A 105 0.47 -3.32 -6.91
CA PHE A 105 1.82 -3.27 -6.37
C PHE A 105 2.57 -2.04 -6.84
N SER A 106 3.68 -1.73 -6.18
CA SER A 106 4.75 -0.91 -6.78
C SER A 106 5.26 -1.57 -8.07
N SER A 107 5.82 -0.79 -8.99
CA SER A 107 6.30 -1.30 -10.29
C SER A 107 7.40 -2.35 -10.16
N ASP A 108 8.21 -2.27 -9.10
CA ASP A 108 9.23 -3.26 -8.74
C ASP A 108 8.68 -4.50 -8.02
N MET A 109 7.36 -4.58 -7.78
CA MET A 109 6.68 -5.64 -7.03
C MET A 109 7.08 -5.78 -5.54
N ASN A 110 7.92 -4.88 -5.01
CA ASN A 110 8.39 -4.97 -3.62
C ASN A 110 7.33 -4.58 -2.59
N THR A 111 6.27 -3.89 -2.99
CA THR A 111 5.22 -3.41 -2.08
C THR A 111 3.84 -3.84 -2.56
N ILE A 112 3.07 -4.50 -1.71
CA ILE A 112 1.62 -4.62 -1.90
C ILE A 112 0.98 -3.30 -1.47
N ILE A 113 0.35 -2.61 -2.42
CA ILE A 113 -0.33 -1.34 -2.18
C ILE A 113 -1.79 -1.57 -1.86
N CYS A 114 -2.48 -2.39 -2.66
CA CYS A 114 -3.89 -2.70 -2.44
C CYS A 114 -4.25 -4.09 -2.95
N TYR A 115 -4.71 -4.91 -2.02
CA TYR A 115 -5.47 -6.12 -2.27
C TYR A 115 -6.98 -5.78 -2.23
N PRO A 116 -7.71 -5.89 -3.35
CA PRO A 116 -9.07 -5.36 -3.42
C PRO A 116 -10.02 -6.00 -2.39
N PRO A 117 -10.88 -5.21 -1.71
CA PRO A 117 -11.74 -5.69 -0.62
C PRO A 117 -12.78 -6.74 -1.05
N SER A 118 -13.17 -6.75 -2.33
CA SER A 118 -14.09 -7.72 -2.92
C SER A 118 -13.41 -8.77 -3.80
N LYS A 119 -12.08 -8.89 -3.77
CA LYS A 119 -11.38 -9.99 -4.45
C LYS A 119 -11.71 -11.32 -3.75
N GLN A 120 -12.36 -12.23 -4.47
CA GLN A 120 -12.99 -13.45 -3.92
C GLN A 120 -12.07 -14.67 -3.87
N THR A 121 -10.81 -14.50 -3.48
CA THR A 121 -9.87 -15.61 -3.28
C THR A 121 -9.72 -15.91 -1.79
N SER A 122 -9.86 -17.19 -1.43
CA SER A 122 -9.79 -17.63 -0.03
C SER A 122 -8.37 -17.71 0.52
N THR A 123 -7.40 -17.97 -0.36
CA THR A 123 -5.99 -18.11 0.00
C THR A 123 -5.17 -17.18 -0.87
N TYR A 124 -4.18 -16.52 -0.27
CA TYR A 124 -3.24 -15.70 -1.00
C TYR A 124 -1.81 -15.98 -0.57
N PHE A 125 -0.98 -16.32 -1.55
CA PHE A 125 0.46 -16.44 -1.40
C PHE A 125 1.06 -15.12 -1.85
N ILE A 126 1.62 -14.36 -0.91
CA ILE A 126 2.30 -13.11 -1.24
C ILE A 126 3.56 -13.45 -2.08
N PRO A 127 3.80 -12.78 -3.22
CA PRO A 127 4.97 -13.05 -4.07
C PRO A 127 6.30 -12.93 -3.32
N GLN A 128 7.28 -13.77 -3.66
CA GLN A 128 8.55 -13.96 -2.92
C GLN A 128 9.47 -12.74 -2.88
N ASP A 129 9.24 -11.72 -3.70
CA ASP A 129 10.05 -10.50 -3.73
C ASP A 129 9.39 -9.34 -2.95
N VAL A 130 8.19 -9.53 -2.43
CA VAL A 130 7.49 -8.49 -1.65
C VAL A 130 8.23 -8.27 -0.34
N GLN A 131 8.65 -7.03 -0.10
CA GLN A 131 9.29 -6.58 1.13
C GLN A 131 8.30 -5.86 2.07
N ASN A 132 7.27 -5.23 1.51
CA ASN A 132 6.37 -4.37 2.25
C ASN A 132 4.90 -4.73 2.00
N ILE A 133 4.13 -4.87 3.08
CA ILE A 133 2.67 -4.87 3.03
C ILE A 133 2.21 -3.50 3.51
N ASN A 134 1.74 -2.64 2.60
CA ASN A 134 1.50 -1.24 2.91
C ASN A 134 0.32 -1.05 3.90
N THR A 135 0.27 0.15 4.47
CA THR A 135 -0.82 0.66 5.29
C THR A 135 -2.17 0.46 4.58
N HIS A 136 -3.13 -0.20 5.25
CA HIS A 136 -4.45 -0.57 4.72
C HIS A 136 -4.47 -1.50 3.48
N ALA A 137 -3.37 -2.18 3.14
CA ALA A 137 -3.27 -2.99 1.91
C ALA A 137 -4.40 -4.03 1.71
N PHE A 138 -4.84 -4.71 2.77
CA PHE A 138 -5.93 -5.70 2.76
C PHE A 138 -7.18 -5.21 3.50
N PHE A 139 -7.32 -3.89 3.70
CA PHE A 139 -8.39 -3.29 4.50
C PHE A 139 -9.76 -3.87 4.17
N ASN A 140 -10.45 -4.38 5.21
CA ASN A 140 -11.85 -4.75 5.14
C ASN A 140 -12.15 -5.84 4.10
N ASN A 141 -11.15 -6.66 3.72
CA ASN A 141 -11.36 -7.77 2.81
C ASN A 141 -12.27 -8.84 3.45
N LYS A 142 -13.32 -9.22 2.72
CA LYS A 142 -14.38 -10.09 3.24
C LYS A 142 -14.21 -11.57 2.87
N PHE A 143 -13.24 -11.91 2.04
CA PHE A 143 -13.16 -13.23 1.39
C PHE A 143 -11.91 -14.02 1.75
N ILE A 144 -10.81 -13.33 2.02
CA ILE A 144 -9.54 -13.96 2.36
C ILE A 144 -9.64 -14.67 3.71
N LYS A 145 -9.15 -15.91 3.72
CA LYS A 145 -9.13 -16.80 4.89
C LYS A 145 -7.72 -17.18 5.31
N TYR A 146 -6.82 -17.30 4.34
CA TYR A 146 -5.45 -17.74 4.54
C TYR A 146 -4.48 -16.82 3.79
N VAL A 147 -3.46 -16.34 4.49
CA VAL A 147 -2.37 -15.56 3.91
C VAL A 147 -1.05 -16.23 4.24
N ILE A 148 -0.18 -16.38 3.24
CA ILE A 148 1.19 -16.86 3.42
C ILE A 148 2.11 -15.70 3.09
N VAL A 149 2.84 -15.21 4.09
CA VAL A 149 3.84 -14.15 3.98
C VAL A 149 5.19 -14.80 3.64
N PRO A 150 5.92 -14.35 2.60
CA PRO A 150 7.25 -14.87 2.27
C PRO A 150 8.30 -14.31 3.24
N THR A 151 9.47 -14.93 3.26
CA THR A 151 10.61 -14.54 4.11
C THR A 151 11.17 -13.16 3.76
N SER A 152 10.92 -12.67 2.55
CA SER A 152 11.35 -11.34 2.10
C SER A 152 10.62 -10.18 2.77
N VAL A 153 9.47 -10.40 3.41
CA VAL A 153 8.69 -9.30 4.00
C VAL A 153 9.40 -8.77 5.24
N GLU A 154 9.74 -7.49 5.21
CA GLU A 154 10.37 -6.79 6.31
C GLU A 154 9.33 -6.04 7.15
N TYR A 155 8.27 -5.54 6.50
CA TYR A 155 7.29 -4.66 7.14
C TYR A 155 5.83 -5.02 6.83
N ILE A 156 5.03 -5.15 7.89
CA ILE A 156 3.57 -5.25 7.85
C ILE A 156 2.95 -3.96 8.41
N GLY A 157 2.38 -3.16 7.52
CA GLY A 157 1.94 -1.80 7.78
C GLY A 157 0.72 -1.63 8.68
N GLU A 158 0.49 -0.39 9.08
CA GLU A 158 -0.64 0.02 9.90
C GLU A 158 -1.97 -0.41 9.26
N ASN A 159 -2.84 -1.06 10.05
CA ASN A 159 -4.17 -1.47 9.60
C ASN A 159 -4.15 -2.34 8.33
N SER A 160 -3.02 -2.94 7.95
CA SER A 160 -2.87 -3.70 6.71
C SER A 160 -3.96 -4.76 6.54
N PHE A 161 -4.33 -5.48 7.60
CA PHE A 161 -5.40 -6.48 7.60
C PHE A 161 -6.62 -6.08 8.44
N VAL A 162 -6.80 -4.80 8.78
CA VAL A 162 -7.89 -4.41 9.68
C VAL A 162 -9.26 -4.83 9.13
N ASN A 163 -10.11 -5.36 10.02
CA ASN A 163 -11.46 -5.83 9.72
C ASN A 163 -11.54 -6.93 8.64
N CYS A 164 -10.48 -7.72 8.45
CA CYS A 164 -10.53 -8.95 7.66
C CYS A 164 -11.26 -10.06 8.44
N LYS A 165 -12.59 -9.96 8.56
CA LYS A 165 -13.41 -10.80 9.47
C LYS A 165 -13.39 -12.30 9.18
N ASN A 166 -12.95 -12.69 7.98
CA ASN A 166 -12.85 -14.09 7.56
C ASN A 166 -11.41 -14.61 7.51
N LEU A 167 -10.41 -13.77 7.81
CA LEU A 167 -9.02 -14.19 7.92
C LEU A 167 -8.88 -15.11 9.14
N ASN A 168 -8.75 -16.40 8.86
CA ASN A 168 -8.62 -17.44 9.86
C ASN A 168 -7.15 -17.64 10.25
N GLN A 169 -6.25 -17.56 9.26
CA GLN A 169 -4.84 -17.83 9.49
C GLN A 169 -3.94 -16.94 8.65
N ILE A 170 -2.85 -16.48 9.24
CA ILE A 170 -1.70 -15.93 8.50
C ILE A 170 -0.43 -16.65 8.94
N VAL A 171 0.39 -17.05 7.98
CA VAL A 171 1.73 -17.59 8.25
C VAL A 171 2.72 -16.44 8.13
N ILE A 172 3.45 -16.17 9.20
CA ILE A 172 4.48 -15.13 9.28
C ILE A 172 5.83 -15.81 9.57
N PRO A 173 6.82 -15.74 8.65
CA PRO A 173 8.12 -16.36 8.82
C PRO A 173 8.98 -15.62 9.86
N GLU A 174 10.13 -16.19 10.20
CA GLU A 174 11.01 -15.68 11.26
C GLU A 174 11.66 -14.32 10.91
N ASP A 175 11.89 -14.05 9.62
CA ASP A 175 12.58 -12.85 9.13
C ASP A 175 11.73 -11.56 9.24
N VAL A 176 10.41 -11.69 9.47
CA VAL A 176 9.53 -10.53 9.63
C VAL A 176 9.77 -9.91 11.01
N THR A 177 10.48 -8.78 11.03
CA THR A 177 10.89 -8.09 12.26
C THR A 177 10.07 -6.84 12.59
N ASN A 178 9.14 -6.43 11.73
CA ASN A 178 8.32 -5.25 11.96
C ASN A 178 6.85 -5.46 11.57
N ILE A 179 5.99 -5.56 12.59
CA ILE A 179 4.55 -5.66 12.45
C ILE A 179 3.91 -4.50 13.21
N HIS A 180 3.17 -3.66 12.50
CA HIS A 180 2.51 -2.53 13.14
C HIS A 180 1.50 -2.99 14.21
N PRO A 181 1.40 -2.33 15.38
CA PRO A 181 0.48 -2.69 16.47
C PRO A 181 -0.99 -2.88 16.08
N ARG A 182 -1.42 -2.22 15.00
CA ARG A 182 -2.80 -2.25 14.49
C ARG A 182 -2.99 -3.08 13.22
N ALA A 183 -1.96 -3.81 12.77
CA ALA A 183 -1.99 -4.56 11.52
C ALA A 183 -3.23 -5.49 11.42
N PHE A 184 -3.57 -6.17 12.52
CA PHE A 184 -4.63 -7.18 12.56
C PHE A 184 -5.86 -6.79 13.40
N ASN A 185 -6.09 -5.50 13.62
CA ASN A 185 -7.27 -5.04 14.38
C ASN A 185 -8.59 -5.57 13.78
N LEU A 186 -9.56 -5.88 14.63
CA LEU A 186 -10.89 -6.35 14.20
C LEU A 186 -10.86 -7.64 13.33
N CYS A 187 -9.89 -8.53 13.55
CA CYS A 187 -9.81 -9.86 12.93
C CYS A 187 -10.17 -10.97 13.94
N PRO A 188 -11.46 -11.18 14.25
CA PRO A 188 -11.88 -12.02 15.38
C PRO A 188 -11.60 -13.53 15.23
N LYS A 189 -11.27 -13.99 14.02
CA LYS A 189 -11.00 -15.42 13.73
C LYS A 189 -9.51 -15.72 13.56
N LEU A 190 -8.65 -14.71 13.67
CA LEU A 190 -7.25 -14.82 13.30
C LEU A 190 -6.47 -15.70 14.28
N THR A 191 -5.75 -16.67 13.73
CA THR A 191 -4.60 -17.31 14.35
C THR A 191 -3.35 -17.01 13.53
N ILE A 192 -2.27 -16.56 14.18
CA ILE A 192 -0.98 -16.38 13.53
C ILE A 192 -0.17 -17.66 13.67
N ARG A 193 0.39 -18.15 12.56
CA ARG A 193 1.37 -19.23 12.56
C ARG A 193 2.77 -18.66 12.37
N CYS A 194 3.67 -18.92 13.31
CA CYS A 194 5.04 -18.41 13.27
C CYS A 194 6.02 -19.36 13.97
N TYR A 195 7.32 -19.07 13.89
CA TYR A 195 8.35 -19.80 14.62
C TYR A 195 8.43 -19.36 16.08
N LYS A 196 8.86 -20.28 16.96
CA LYS A 196 9.14 -19.96 18.38
C LYS A 196 10.24 -18.91 18.48
N ASN A 197 10.13 -18.03 19.46
CA ASN A 197 11.05 -16.90 19.71
C ASN A 197 11.17 -15.91 18.53
N SER A 198 10.23 -15.93 17.58
CA SER A 198 10.18 -14.95 16.50
C SER A 198 9.51 -13.64 16.95
N PHE A 199 9.78 -12.56 16.23
CA PHE A 199 9.08 -11.28 16.45
C PHE A 199 7.54 -11.44 16.35
N ALA A 200 7.07 -12.28 15.43
CA ALA A 200 5.66 -12.58 15.27
C ALA A 200 5.06 -13.27 16.51
N GLU A 201 5.80 -14.15 17.18
CA GLU A 201 5.34 -14.76 18.43
C GLU A 201 5.19 -13.72 19.54
N ASP A 202 6.18 -12.83 19.70
CA ASP A 202 6.12 -11.74 20.69
C ASP A 202 5.00 -10.74 20.40
N TYR A 203 4.76 -10.46 19.12
CA TYR A 203 3.60 -9.69 18.67
C TYR A 203 2.29 -10.35 19.12
N CYS A 204 2.14 -11.66 18.91
CA CYS A 204 0.95 -12.39 19.33
C CYS A 204 0.71 -12.30 20.84
N LYS A 205 1.77 -12.52 21.64
CA LYS A 205 1.72 -12.40 23.11
C LYS A 205 1.30 -11.00 23.55
N LYS A 206 1.88 -9.96 22.92
CA LYS A 206 1.62 -8.55 23.26
C LYS A 206 0.19 -8.11 22.96
N TYR A 207 -0.39 -8.59 21.86
CA TYR A 207 -1.71 -8.17 21.39
C TYR A 207 -2.80 -9.23 21.61
N TYR A 208 -2.52 -10.29 22.37
CA TYR A 208 -3.45 -11.37 22.71
C TYR A 208 -4.07 -12.04 21.46
N ILE A 209 -3.26 -12.22 20.41
CA ILE A 209 -3.68 -12.91 19.19
C ILE A 209 -3.32 -14.40 19.34
N PRO A 210 -4.25 -15.34 19.05
CA PRO A 210 -3.93 -16.76 19.04
C PRO A 210 -2.74 -17.08 18.15
N CYS A 211 -1.82 -17.90 18.67
CA CYS A 211 -0.57 -18.24 18.00
C CYS A 211 -0.38 -19.75 17.95
N GLU A 212 0.03 -20.27 16.80
CA GLU A 212 0.38 -21.67 16.56
C GLU A 212 1.82 -21.75 16.04
N HIS A 213 2.63 -22.68 16.56
CA HIS A 213 4.02 -22.77 16.13
C HIS A 213 4.18 -23.63 14.87
N LEU A 214 4.98 -23.14 13.93
CA LEU A 214 5.52 -23.96 12.84
C LEU A 214 6.55 -24.95 13.42
N SER A 215 6.63 -26.13 12.80
CA SER A 215 7.71 -27.07 13.11
C SER A 215 9.05 -26.49 12.64
N SER A 216 10.06 -26.57 13.51
CA SER A 216 11.47 -26.34 13.17
C SER A 216 12.01 -27.39 12.22
#